data_AF-W6KE61-F1
#
_entry.id   AF-W6KE61-F1
#
_cell.length_a   1.000
_cell.length_b   1.000
_cell.length_c   1.000
_cell.angle_alpha   90.00
_cell.angle_beta   90.00
_cell.angle_gamma   90.00
#
_symmetry.space_group_name_H-M   'P 1'
#
loop_
_entity.id
_entity.type
_entity.pdbx_description
1 polymer ?
#
loop_
_entity_poly.entity_id
_entity_poly.type
_entity_poly.pdbx_seq_one_letter_code
_entity_poly.pdbx_strand_id
1 'polypeptide(L)'
;MCKVMFDFMEYPNAMLAYLPWVREYGIRKFEAGKPVGEQDPASIVPIHYCPWCGTRLPTSLRPKWETELASRGLSPNSPDIPEDLMSELWWRGPDPIILPKTGEIVCGP
;
A
#
# COMPACT_ATOMS: atom_id res chain seq x y z
N MET A 1 -5.75 13.20 1.20
CA MET A 1 -7.00 12.43 1.33
C MET A 1 -7.90 13.15 2.34
N CYS A 2 -9.22 13.20 2.15
CA CYS A 2 -10.12 13.86 3.11
C CYS A 2 -10.50 12.91 4.27
N LYS A 3 -10.97 13.48 5.38
CA LYS A 3 -11.34 12.72 6.59
C LYS A 3 -12.41 11.66 6.32
N VAL A 4 -13.45 11.98 5.55
CA VAL A 4 -14.55 11.04 5.25
C VAL A 4 -14.06 9.78 4.55
N MET A 5 -13.15 9.95 3.57
CA MET A 5 -12.55 8.81 2.89
C MET A 5 -11.64 8.00 3.83
N PHE A 6 -10.86 8.67 4.68
CA PHE A 6 -10.02 8.01 5.67
C PHE A 6 -10.87 7.18 6.65
N ASP A 7 -11.89 7.80 7.26
CA ASP A 7 -12.81 7.12 8.19
C ASP A 7 -13.52 5.95 7.50
N PHE A 8 -13.87 6.07 6.21
CA PHE A 8 -14.51 4.97 5.47
C PHE A 8 -13.57 3.77 5.29
N MET A 9 -12.27 4.00 5.10
CA MET A 9 -11.32 2.91 4.90
C MET A 9 -11.06 2.10 6.19
N GLU A 10 -11.34 2.67 7.36
CA GLU A 10 -11.23 1.97 8.66
C GLU A 10 -12.36 0.95 8.88
N TYR A 11 -13.43 0.94 8.06
CA TYR A 11 -14.46 -0.07 8.18
C TYR A 11 -13.93 -1.44 7.72
N PRO A 12 -14.15 -2.54 8.48
CA PRO A 12 -13.64 -3.87 8.13
C PRO A 12 -14.06 -4.39 6.74
N ASN A 13 -15.24 -3.96 6.28
CA ASN A 13 -15.79 -4.33 4.98
C ASN A 13 -15.76 -3.18 3.97
N ALA A 14 -14.85 -2.21 4.16
CA ALA A 14 -14.69 -1.12 3.22
C ALA A 14 -14.31 -1.65 1.84
N MET A 15 -15.09 -1.28 0.83
CA MET A 15 -14.78 -1.61 -0.56
C MET A 15 -13.68 -0.71 -1.14
N LEU A 16 -13.20 0.27 -0.39
CA LEU A 16 -12.00 1.03 -0.75
C LEU A 16 -10.77 0.37 -0.10
N ALA A 17 -9.71 0.26 -0.89
CA ALA A 17 -8.42 -0.24 -0.44
C ALA A 17 -7.30 0.68 -0.91
N TYR A 18 -6.15 0.56 -0.24
CA TYR A 18 -4.89 1.20 -0.62
C TYR A 18 -3.83 0.14 -0.85
N LEU A 19 -3.16 0.19 -2.00
CA LEU A 19 -2.04 -0.68 -2.33
C LEU A 19 -0.72 0.10 -2.09
N PRO A 20 0.02 -0.19 -1.01
CA PRO A 20 1.16 0.62 -0.59
C PRO A 20 2.32 0.57 -1.59
N TRP A 21 2.58 -0.57 -2.25
CA TRP A 21 3.70 -0.69 -3.18
C TRP A 21 3.52 0.08 -4.48
N VAL A 22 2.29 0.36 -4.92
CA VAL A 22 2.03 1.19 -6.11
C VAL A 22 1.43 2.55 -5.78
N ARG A 23 1.22 2.87 -4.49
CA ARG A 23 0.58 4.10 -4.01
C ARG A 23 -0.74 4.38 -4.74
N GLU A 24 -1.62 3.37 -4.77
CA GLU A 24 -2.93 3.47 -5.41
C GLU A 24 -4.06 3.26 -4.43
N TYR A 25 -5.08 4.10 -4.54
CA TYR A 25 -6.38 3.85 -3.94
C TYR A 25 -7.29 3.27 -5.01
N GLY A 26 -8.18 2.35 -4.62
CA GLY A 26 -9.12 1.77 -5.56
C GLY A 26 -10.29 1.07 -4.89
N ILE A 27 -11.23 0.68 -5.74
CA ILE A 27 -12.37 -0.16 -5.35
C ILE A 27 -11.92 -1.62 -5.43
N ARG A 28 -12.09 -2.37 -4.33
CA ARG A 28 -11.80 -3.81 -4.26
C ARG A 28 -12.62 -4.55 -5.32
N LYS A 29 -11.96 -5.41 -6.09
CA LYS A 29 -12.61 -6.47 -6.86
C LYS A 29 -12.91 -7.60 -5.88
N PHE A 30 -14.19 -7.86 -5.66
CA PHE A 30 -14.64 -8.83 -4.69
C PHE A 30 -15.02 -10.14 -5.37
N GLU A 31 -14.48 -11.25 -4.87
CA GLU A 31 -14.94 -12.59 -5.21
C GLU A 31 -16.00 -13.04 -4.20
N ALA A 32 -17.21 -13.32 -4.68
CA ALA A 32 -18.30 -13.77 -3.83
C ALA A 32 -17.96 -15.11 -3.15
N GLY A 33 -18.23 -15.20 -1.84
CA GLY A 33 -18.01 -16.40 -1.04
C GLY A 33 -16.66 -16.46 -0.31
N LYS A 34 -15.73 -15.53 -0.58
CA LYS A 34 -14.48 -15.39 0.20
C LYS A 34 -14.58 -14.21 1.17
N PRO A 35 -14.17 -14.35 2.44
CA PRO A 35 -14.06 -13.22 3.36
C PRO A 35 -13.16 -12.11 2.79
N VAL A 36 -13.44 -10.85 3.13
CA VAL A 36 -12.68 -9.70 2.61
C VAL A 36 -11.20 -9.78 3.02
N GLY A 37 -10.92 -10.12 4.28
CA GLY A 37 -9.55 -10.20 4.80
C GLY A 37 -8.70 -11.35 4.24
N GLU A 38 -9.33 -12.36 3.63
CA GLU A 38 -8.61 -13.46 2.95
C GLU A 38 -8.21 -13.09 1.51
N GLN A 39 -8.68 -11.95 1.01
CA GLN A 39 -8.40 -11.44 -0.34
C GLN A 39 -7.40 -10.28 -0.30
N ASP A 40 -6.61 -10.16 0.77
CA ASP A 40 -5.52 -9.20 0.89
C ASP A 40 -4.18 -9.83 0.49
N PRO A 41 -3.33 -9.13 -0.28
CA PRO A 41 -3.54 -7.81 -0.86
C PRO A 41 -4.69 -7.72 -1.87
N ALA A 42 -5.54 -6.71 -1.74
CA ALA A 42 -6.71 -6.53 -2.58
C ALA A 42 -6.36 -6.35 -4.07
N SER A 43 -7.06 -7.06 -4.95
CA SER A 43 -7.15 -6.64 -6.35
C SER A 43 -8.09 -5.45 -6.45
N ILE A 44 -7.66 -4.34 -7.07
CA ILE A 44 -8.46 -3.11 -7.13
C ILE A 44 -8.71 -2.62 -8.56
N VAL A 45 -9.75 -1.80 -8.71
CA VAL A 45 -9.91 -0.86 -9.82
C VAL A 45 -9.46 0.53 -9.33
N PRO A 46 -8.39 1.12 -9.88
CA PRO A 46 -7.85 2.38 -9.39
C PRO A 46 -8.85 3.54 -9.48
N ILE A 47 -8.84 4.43 -8.49
CA ILE A 47 -9.55 5.71 -8.51
C ILE A 47 -8.56 6.86 -8.43
N HIS A 48 -8.86 7.97 -9.11
CA HIS A 48 -7.97 9.13 -9.19
C HIS A 48 -8.43 10.34 -8.37
N TYR A 49 -9.67 10.30 -7.90
CA TYR A 49 -10.30 11.35 -7.11
C TYR A 49 -11.01 10.72 -5.93
N CYS A 50 -11.05 11.45 -4.81
CA CYS A 50 -11.83 11.05 -3.65
C CYS A 50 -13.33 11.03 -4.00
N PRO A 51 -14.06 9.92 -3.73
CA PRO A 51 -15.48 9.81 -4.05
C PRO A 51 -16.39 10.82 -3.33
N TRP A 52 -15.94 11.38 -2.21
CA TRP A 52 -16.74 12.31 -1.39
C TRP A 52 -16.46 13.78 -1.69
N CYS A 53 -15.19 14.18 -1.79
CA CYS A 53 -14.82 15.59 -1.90
C CYS A 53 -14.20 15.97 -3.24
N GLY A 54 -13.97 15.02 -4.15
CA GLY A 54 -13.38 15.28 -5.46
C GLY A 54 -11.89 15.67 -5.44
N THR A 55 -11.22 15.67 -4.27
CA THR A 55 -9.78 15.94 -4.20
C THR A 55 -9.00 14.87 -4.97
N ARG A 56 -8.07 15.29 -5.83
CA ARG A 56 -7.19 14.39 -6.58
C ARG A 56 -6.31 13.58 -5.63
N LEU A 57 -6.27 12.27 -5.86
CA LEU A 57 -5.44 11.35 -5.09
C LEU A 57 -3.99 11.37 -5.58
N PRO A 58 -3.02 10.92 -4.76
CA PRO A 58 -1.63 10.82 -5.19
C PRO A 58 -1.48 10.02 -6.48
N THR A 59 -0.56 10.46 -7.34
CA THR A 59 -0.27 9.75 -8.59
C THR A 59 0.24 8.34 -8.31
N SER A 60 -0.24 7.37 -9.08
CA SER A 60 0.24 5.99 -9.02
C SER A 60 1.75 5.90 -9.28
N LEU A 61 2.40 5.00 -8.55
CA LEU A 61 3.78 4.58 -8.75
C LEU A 61 3.88 3.27 -9.55
N ARG A 62 2.76 2.70 -10.01
CA ARG A 62 2.72 1.44 -10.77
C ARG A 62 3.71 1.38 -11.94
N PRO A 63 3.84 2.40 -12.81
CA PRO A 63 4.84 2.33 -13.88
C PRO A 63 6.28 2.24 -13.37
N LYS A 64 6.60 2.91 -12.25
CA LYS A 64 7.93 2.83 -11.63
C LYS A 64 8.15 1.47 -10.99
N TRP A 65 7.14 0.94 -10.30
CA TRP A 65 7.19 -0.38 -9.70
C TRP A 65 7.34 -1.49 -10.75
N GLU A 66 6.63 -1.41 -11.87
CA GLU A 66 6.77 -2.35 -13.00
C GLU A 66 8.17 -2.28 -13.61
N THR A 67 8.75 -1.08 -13.71
CA THR A 67 10.15 -0.90 -14.14
C THR A 67 11.13 -1.54 -13.15
N GLU A 68 10.90 -1.36 -11.86
CA GLU A 68 11.72 -1.94 -10.79
C GLU A 68 11.66 -3.48 -10.83
N LEU A 69 10.47 -4.06 -10.97
CA LEU A 69 10.30 -5.51 -11.15
C LEU A 69 11.03 -6.03 -12.38
N ALA A 70 10.85 -5.37 -13.52
CA ALA A 70 11.50 -5.76 -14.77
C ALA A 70 13.03 -5.72 -14.65
N SER A 71 13.59 -4.75 -13.93
CA SER A 71 15.04 -4.66 -13.67
C SER A 71 15.60 -5.85 -12.90
N ARG A 72 14.75 -6.54 -12.12
CA ARG A 72 15.06 -7.74 -11.35
C ARG A 72 14.63 -9.04 -12.06
N GLY A 73 14.13 -8.95 -13.29
CA GLY A 73 13.63 -10.09 -14.07
C GLY A 73 12.26 -10.62 -13.59
N LEU A 74 11.52 -9.82 -12.80
CA LEU A 74 10.22 -10.19 -12.24
C LEU A 74 9.08 -9.58 -13.07
N SER A 75 7.91 -10.23 -12.98
CA SER A 75 6.65 -9.72 -13.54
C SER A 75 5.69 -9.31 -12.42
N PRO A 76 4.67 -8.46 -12.69
CA PRO A 76 3.66 -8.10 -11.69
C PRO A 76 2.88 -9.26 -11.08
N ASN A 77 2.86 -10.41 -11.74
CA ASN A 77 2.16 -11.63 -11.29
C ASN A 77 3.14 -12.69 -10.76
N SER A 78 4.42 -12.34 -10.62
CA SER A 78 5.42 -13.26 -10.09
C SER A 78 5.06 -13.65 -8.64
N PRO A 79 5.07 -14.94 -8.30
CA PRO A 79 4.75 -15.39 -6.94
C PRO A 79 5.86 -15.04 -5.93
N ASP A 80 7.04 -14.70 -6.41
CA ASP A 80 8.29 -14.47 -5.68
C ASP A 80 8.68 -12.99 -5.61
N ILE A 81 7.71 -12.06 -5.72
CA ILE A 81 7.98 -10.63 -5.53
C ILE A 81 8.47 -10.40 -4.09
N PRO A 82 9.66 -9.80 -3.90
CA PRO A 82 10.18 -9.44 -2.58
C PRO A 82 9.21 -8.59 -1.74
N GLU A 83 9.16 -8.83 -0.44
CA GLU A 83 8.23 -8.13 0.47
C GLU A 83 8.45 -6.61 0.52
N ASP A 84 9.70 -6.15 0.38
CA ASP A 84 10.03 -4.73 0.29
C ASP A 84 9.34 -4.08 -0.93
N LEU A 85 9.30 -4.79 -2.07
CA LEU A 85 8.58 -4.39 -3.28
C LEU A 85 7.06 -4.57 -3.17
N MET A 86 6.54 -5.22 -2.14
CA MET A 86 5.12 -5.27 -1.78
C MET A 86 4.77 -4.31 -0.63
N SER A 87 5.66 -3.37 -0.30
CA SER A 87 5.46 -2.38 0.76
C SER A 87 5.72 -0.97 0.26
N GLU A 88 5.52 0.04 1.11
CA GLU A 88 5.93 1.41 0.79
C GLU A 88 7.43 1.66 0.95
N LEU A 89 8.17 0.74 1.57
CA LEU A 89 9.60 0.90 1.89
C LEU A 89 10.46 1.14 0.64
N TRP A 90 10.13 0.49 -0.49
CA TRP A 90 10.94 0.61 -1.70
C TRP A 90 10.93 2.02 -2.32
N TRP A 91 9.85 2.79 -2.15
CA TRP A 91 9.72 4.13 -2.75
C TRP A 91 9.75 5.26 -1.72
N ARG A 92 9.38 4.97 -0.48
CA ARG A 92 9.39 5.94 0.63
C ARG A 92 10.75 5.97 1.33
N GLY A 93 11.53 4.90 1.20
CA GLY A 93 12.69 4.63 2.05
C GLY A 93 12.26 4.18 3.45
N PRO A 94 13.20 3.73 4.30
CA PRO A 94 12.91 3.49 5.70
C PRO A 94 12.48 4.81 6.37
N ASP A 95 11.50 4.74 7.26
CA ASP A 95 11.13 5.91 8.07
C ASP A 95 12.37 6.42 8.83
N PRO A 96 12.67 7.73 8.82
CA PRO A 96 13.88 8.28 9.43
C PRO A 96 14.06 8.06 10.94
N ILE A 97 13.18 7.33 11.64
CA ILE A 97 13.24 7.19 13.10
C ILE A 97 12.84 5.77 13.52
N ILE A 98 13.81 4.84 13.56
CA ILE A 98 14.30 4.20 14.81
C ILE A 98 15.80 3.88 14.62
N LEU A 99 16.62 4.91 14.44
CA LEU A 99 18.00 4.79 14.93
C LEU A 99 17.92 5.16 16.43
N PRO A 100 18.20 4.25 17.38
CA PRO A 100 18.47 4.69 18.73
C PRO A 100 19.59 5.72 18.60
N LYS A 101 19.37 6.92 19.15
CA LYS A 101 20.41 7.94 19.20
C LYS A 101 21.65 7.26 19.74
N THR A 102 22.71 7.20 18.94
CA THR A 102 24.01 6.67 19.32
C THR A 102 24.43 7.41 20.60
N GLY A 103 24.33 6.74 21.75
CA GLY A 103 24.76 7.32 23.02
C GLY A 103 24.08 6.88 24.31
N GLU A 104 23.00 6.11 24.32
CA GLU A 104 22.42 5.63 25.60
C GLU A 104 22.74 4.15 25.84
N ILE A 105 23.75 3.94 26.69
CA ILE A 105 24.09 2.65 27.28
C ILE A 105 23.22 2.47 28.54
N VAL A 106 22.61 1.29 28.65
CA VAL A 106 22.42 0.51 29.91
C VAL A 106 21.26 0.95 30.83
N CYS A 107 20.51 0.10 31.55
CA CYS A 107 20.64 -1.28 32.03
C CYS A 107 19.23 -1.87 32.25
N GLY A 108 19.09 -3.21 32.21
CA GLY A 108 17.90 -3.92 32.68
C GLY A 108 17.80 -4.02 34.21
N PRO A 109 16.69 -4.56 34.72
CA PRO A 109 16.65 -5.53 35.81
C PRO A 109 16.51 -6.97 35.29
#